data_AF-A0A959KVP7-F1
#
_entry.id   AF-A0A959KVP7-F1
#
_cell.length_a   1.000
_cell.length_b   1.000
_cell.length_c   1.000
_cell.angle_alpha   90.00
_cell.angle_beta   90.00
_cell.angle_gamma   90.00
#
_symmetry.space_group_name_H-M   'P 1'
#
loop_
_entity.id
_entity.type
_entity.pdbx_description
1 polymer ?
#
loop_
_entity_poly.entity_id
_entity_poly.type
_entity_poly.pdbx_seq_one_letter_code
_entity_poly.pdbx_strand_id
1 'polypeptide(L)' 'NHYAMGTSVKRTSNVHDLYKIGLAYDMPSEPVNGMDPAAVYEAVSRAAEHIRAGKGPYYL' A
#
# COMPACT_ATOMS: atom_id res chain seq x y z
N ASN A 1 5.63 -8.89 0.60
CA ASN A 1 6.47 -9.88 1.33
C ASN A 1 7.99 -9.63 1.19
N HIS A 2 8.43 -8.47 0.70
CA HIS A 2 9.85 -8.04 0.61
C HIS A 2 10.79 -8.82 -0.34
N TYR A 3 10.29 -9.81 -1.10
CA TYR A 3 11.12 -10.61 -2.01
C TYR A 3 10.39 -10.91 -3.33
N ALA A 4 11.14 -10.93 -4.43
CA ALA A 4 10.71 -11.45 -5.72
C ALA A 4 11.60 -12.63 -6.10
N MET A 5 11.06 -13.85 -6.06
CA MET A 5 11.85 -15.09 -6.08
C MET A 5 12.96 -15.05 -5.01
N GLY A 6 14.24 -15.01 -5.41
CA GLY A 6 15.39 -14.92 -4.50
C GLY A 6 15.90 -13.50 -4.25
N THR A 7 15.29 -12.48 -4.87
CA THR A 7 15.84 -11.12 -4.84
C THR A 7 15.07 -10.24 -3.87
N SER A 8 15.80 -9.65 -2.91
CA SER A 8 15.21 -8.74 -1.90
C SER A 8 14.88 -7.37 -2.49
N VAL A 9 13.74 -6.80 -2.09
CA VAL A 9 13.32 -5.43 -2.43
C VAL A 9 14.40 -4.40 -2.05
N LYS A 10 15.14 -4.63 -0.95
CA LYS A 10 16.24 -3.73 -0.52
C LYS A 10 17.38 -3.65 -1.53
N ARG A 11 17.56 -4.67 -2.38
CA ARG A 11 18.63 -4.74 -3.38
C ARG A 11 18.18 -4.24 -4.75
N THR A 12 16.88 -4.21 -5.03
CA THR A 12 16.33 -3.88 -6.35
C THR A 12 15.63 -2.54 -6.42
N SER A 13 15.14 -2.02 -5.30
CA SER A 13 14.39 -0.77 -5.25
C SER A 13 15.11 0.26 -4.38
N ASN A 14 15.19 1.49 -4.90
CA ASN A 14 15.63 2.66 -4.12
C ASN A 14 14.55 3.12 -3.12
N VAL A 15 13.30 2.68 -3.30
CA VAL A 15 12.20 2.91 -2.36
C VAL A 15 11.95 1.63 -1.59
N HIS A 16 12.33 1.61 -0.31
CA HIS A 16 12.19 0.44 0.56
C HIS A 16 10.77 0.29 1.13
N ASP A 17 10.10 1.40 1.37
CA ASP A 17 8.71 1.45 1.82
C ASP A 17 7.80 1.65 0.61
N LEU A 18 7.28 0.55 0.06
CA LEU A 18 6.53 0.56 -1.21
C LEU A 18 5.31 1.48 -1.18
N TYR A 19 4.65 1.65 -0.03
CA TYR A 19 3.51 2.56 0.10
C TYR A 19 3.85 4.00 -0.31
N LYS A 20 5.10 4.44 -0.12
CA LYS A 20 5.54 5.79 -0.49
C LYS A 20 5.52 6.05 -2.00
N ILE A 21 5.46 5.00 -2.83
CA ILE A 21 5.32 5.15 -4.28
C ILE A 21 3.98 5.84 -4.60
N GLY A 22 2.92 5.62 -3.81
CA GLY A 22 1.63 6.29 -4.00
C GLY A 22 1.72 7.81 -3.84
N LEU A 23 2.58 8.29 -2.94
CA LEU A 23 2.78 9.73 -2.70
C LEU A 23 3.30 10.47 -3.94
N ALA A 24 4.03 9.79 -4.83
CA ALA A 24 4.54 10.39 -6.06
C ALA A 24 3.42 10.69 -7.09
N TYR A 25 2.22 10.12 -6.89
CA TYR A 25 1.06 10.28 -7.76
C TYR A 25 -0.07 11.06 -7.06
N ASP A 26 0.22 11.76 -5.95
CA ASP A 26 -0.77 12.39 -5.08
C ASP A 26 -1.89 11.42 -4.62
N MET A 27 -1.55 10.12 -4.56
CA MET A 27 -2.46 9.06 -4.16
C MET A 27 -2.30 8.80 -2.66
N PRO A 28 -3.40 8.83 -1.88
CA PRO A 28 -3.37 8.42 -0.49
C PRO A 28 -2.78 7.01 -0.35
N SER A 29 -1.83 6.86 0.56
CA SER A 29 -1.13 5.59 0.76
C SER A 29 -0.77 5.38 2.22
N GLU A 30 -0.93 4.16 2.72
CA GLU A 30 -0.61 3.80 4.10
C GLU A 30 -0.09 2.35 4.18
N PRO A 31 0.84 2.05 5.10
CA PRO A 31 1.26 0.68 5.35
C PRO A 31 0.24 -0.05 6.23
N VAL A 32 -0.04 -1.31 5.89
CA VAL A 32 -0.94 -2.18 6.68
C VAL A 32 -0.21 -3.46 7.08
N ASN A 33 -0.41 -3.90 8.32
CA ASN A 33 0.09 -5.20 8.75
C ASN A 33 -0.74 -6.32 8.11
N GLY A 34 -0.22 -6.94 7.05
CA GLY A 34 -0.88 -8.05 6.36
C GLY A 34 -1.08 -9.32 7.21
N MET A 35 -0.48 -9.41 8.41
CA MET A 35 -0.69 -10.52 9.34
C MET A 35 -1.87 -10.30 10.30
N ASP A 36 -2.49 -9.12 10.28
CA ASP A 36 -3.68 -8.78 11.07
C ASP A 36 -4.88 -8.63 10.12
N PRO A 37 -5.78 -9.64 10.04
CA PRO A 37 -6.95 -9.58 9.17
C PRO A 37 -7.91 -8.43 9.49
N ALA A 38 -8.01 -8.03 10.76
CA ALA A 38 -8.86 -6.91 11.16
C ALA A 38 -8.27 -5.59 10.66
N ALA A 39 -6.95 -5.40 10.83
CA ALA A 39 -6.27 -4.22 10.29
C ALA A 39 -6.39 -4.12 8.75
N VAL A 40 -6.30 -5.26 8.05
CA VAL A 40 -6.50 -5.32 6.59
C VAL A 40 -7.94 -4.94 6.22
N TYR A 41 -8.93 -5.49 6.91
CA TYR A 41 -10.34 -5.16 6.66
C TYR A 41 -10.63 -3.67 6.85
N GLU A 42 -10.14 -3.06 7.93
CA GLU A 42 -10.34 -1.65 8.22
C GLU A 42 -9.69 -0.76 7.16
N ALA A 43 -8.45 -1.05 6.76
CA ALA A 43 -7.74 -0.27 5.75
C ALA A 43 -8.40 -0.38 4.37
N VAL A 44 -8.79 -1.59 3.96
CA VAL A 44 -9.48 -1.81 2.69
C VAL A 44 -10.86 -1.14 2.69
N SER A 45 -11.59 -1.17 3.81
CA SER A 45 -12.89 -0.49 3.93
C SER A 45 -12.74 1.02 3.74
N ARG A 46 -11.77 1.67 4.42
CA ARG A 46 -11.47 3.09 4.21
C ARG A 46 -11.10 3.43 2.78
N ALA A 47 -10.22 2.62 2.17
CA ALA A 47 -9.81 2.81 0.78
C ALA A 47 -10.99 2.68 -0.18
N ALA A 48 -11.86 1.67 0.02
CA ALA A 48 -13.05 1.46 -0.79
C ALA A 48 -14.04 2.62 -0.66
N GLU A 49 -14.27 3.15 0.55
CA GLU A 49 -15.10 4.33 0.77
C GLU A 49 -14.55 5.57 0.06
N HIS A 50 -13.23 5.80 0.15
CA HIS A 50 -12.56 6.90 -0.55
C HIS A 50 -12.76 6.83 -2.06
N ILE A 51 -12.52 5.65 -2.66
CA ILE A 51 -12.66 5.40 -4.09
C ILE A 51 -14.12 5.57 -4.51
N ARG A 52 -15.08 4.99 -3.75
CA ARG A 52 -16.52 5.09 -4.04
C ARG A 52 -17.06 6.52 -3.91
N ALA A 53 -16.46 7.33 -3.04
CA ALA A 53 -16.78 8.75 -2.93
C ALA A 53 -16.22 9.59 -4.11
N GLY A 54 -15.55 8.96 -5.08
CA GLY A 54 -15.03 9.63 -6.28
C GLY A 54 -13.77 10.45 -6.04
N LYS A 55 -13.08 10.24 -4.91
CA LYS A 55 -11.89 11.03 -4.51
C LYS A 55 -10.59 10.58 -5.20
N GLY A 56 -10.65 9.53 -6.02
CA GLY A 56 -9.52 9.01 -6.77
C GLY A 56 -9.03 7.64 -6.27
N PRO A 57 -7.89 7.17 -6.78
CA PRO A 57 -7.29 5.89 -6.40
C PRO A 57 -6.69 5.94 -4.99
N TYR A 58 -6.44 4.78 -4.39
CA TYR A 58 -5.84 4.61 -3.07
C TYR A 58 -4.85 3.44 -3.10
N TYR A 59 -3.72 3.55 -2.38
CA TYR A 59 -2.67 2.52 -2.34
C TYR A 59 -2.48 1.95 -0.94
N LEU A 60 -2.43 0.62 -0.82
CA LEU A 60 -2.24 -0.13 0.43
C LEU A 60 -1.08 -1.12 0.27
#